data_AF-A0A6I6JG96-F1
#
_entry.id   AF-A0A6I6JG96-F1
#
_cell.length_a   1.000
_cell.length_b   1.000
_cell.length_c   1.000
_cell.angle_alpha   90.00
_cell.angle_beta   90.00
_cell.angle_gamma   90.00
#
_symmetry.space_group_name_H-M   'P 1'
#
loop_
_entity.id
_entity.type
_entity.pdbx_description
1 polymer ?
#
loop_
_entity_poly.entity_id
_entity_poly.type
_entity_poly.pdbx_seq_one_letter_code
_entity_poly.pdbx_strand_id
1 'polypeptide(L)' 'MSVTTADVLELFSTVVTPETLQGIDPDQPLLTQGVDSLALTSLAVALQREFSIELTIADAITLRTVNDIVCFINSKVQ' A
#
# COMPACT_ATOMS: atom_id res chain seq x y z
N MET A 1 -0.43 13.44 -11.08
CA MET A 1 -1.08 12.12 -11.30
C MET A 1 -1.77 11.76 -10.00
N SER A 2 -3.02 11.33 -10.00
CA SER A 2 -3.71 10.96 -8.76
C SER A 2 -3.71 9.44 -8.62
N VAL A 3 -3.08 8.92 -7.56
CA VAL A 3 -3.07 7.49 -7.24
C VAL A 3 -4.38 7.15 -6.54
N THR A 4 -4.97 6.00 -6.86
CA THR A 4 -6.19 5.53 -6.22
C THR A 4 -5.96 4.22 -5.46
N THR A 5 -6.96 3.82 -4.66
CA THR A 5 -6.94 2.50 -4.01
C THR A 5 -6.85 1.36 -5.03
N ALA A 6 -7.40 1.54 -6.24
CA ALA A 6 -7.30 0.55 -7.31
C ALA A 6 -5.85 0.35 -7.78
N ASP A 7 -5.06 1.42 -7.94
CA ASP A 7 -3.64 1.33 -8.32
C ASP A 7 -2.82 0.57 -7.26
N VAL A 8 -3.09 0.86 -5.98
CA VAL A 8 -2.42 0.17 -4.88
C VAL A 8 -2.87 -1.29 -4.81
N LEU A 9 -4.16 -1.58 -5.00
CA LEU A 9 -4.70 -2.93 -5.07
C LEU A 9 -4.12 -3.73 -6.25
N GLU A 10 -3.87 -3.09 -7.39
CA GLU A 10 -3.22 -3.73 -8.53
C GLU A 10 -1.81 -4.19 -8.17
N LEU A 11 -1.03 -3.34 -7.49
CA LEU A 11 0.29 -3.74 -6.97
C LEU A 11 0.18 -4.83 -5.90
N PHE A 12 -0.84 -4.77 -5.05
CA PHE A 12 -1.13 -5.81 -4.06
C PHE A 12 -1.33 -7.18 -4.73
N SER A 13 -1.96 -7.24 -5.90
CA SER A 13 -2.17 -8.51 -6.62
C SER A 13 -0.87 -9.23 -7.00
N THR A 14 0.26 -8.52 -7.02
CA THR A 14 1.59 -9.10 -7.28
C THR A 14 2.25 -9.71 -6.04
N VAL A 15 1.77 -9.38 -4.84
CA VAL A 15 2.37 -9.76 -3.55
C VAL A 15 1.45 -10.58 -2.65
N VAL A 16 0.12 -10.47 -2.80
CA VAL A 16 -0.86 -11.24 -2.03
C VAL A 16 -1.69 -12.15 -2.92
N THR A 17 -2.32 -13.15 -2.31
CA THR A 17 -3.26 -14.03 -2.99
C THR A 17 -4.57 -13.29 -3.31
N PRO A 18 -5.28 -13.68 -4.39
CA PRO A 18 -6.53 -13.02 -4.80
C PRO A 18 -7.65 -13.16 -3.76
N GLU A 19 -7.63 -14.20 -2.93
CA GLU A 19 -8.54 -14.38 -1.80
C GLU A 19 -8.38 -13.30 -0.73
N THR A 20 -7.14 -12.98 -0.35
CA THR A 20 -6.83 -11.89 0.58
C THR A 20 -7.25 -10.57 -0.05
N LEU A 21 -6.89 -10.34 -1.32
CA LEU A 21 -7.14 -9.09 -2.05
C LEU A 21 -8.63 -8.71 -2.12
N GLN A 22 -9.52 -9.67 -2.34
CA GLN A 22 -10.97 -9.42 -2.38
C GLN A 22 -11.56 -9.10 -1.01
N GLY A 23 -10.89 -9.50 0.07
CA GLY A 23 -11.28 -9.21 1.45
C GLY A 23 -10.61 -7.99 2.05
N ILE A 24 -9.72 -7.29 1.32
CA ILE A 24 -9.04 -6.09 1.83
C ILE A 24 -10.04 -4.93 1.88
N ASP A 25 -10.33 -4.50 3.10
CA ASP A 25 -10.96 -3.23 3.40
C ASP A 25 -9.89 -2.12 3.41
N PRO A 26 -10.04 -1.09 2.57
CA PRO A 26 -9.05 -0.02 2.43
C PRO A 26 -8.92 0.88 3.66
N ASP A 27 -9.92 0.90 4.55
CA ASP A 27 -9.93 1.69 5.79
C ASP A 27 -9.47 0.88 7.01
N GLN A 28 -9.20 -0.43 6.85
CA GLN A 28 -8.69 -1.29 7.92
C GLN A 28 -7.18 -1.55 7.82
N PRO A 29 -6.51 -1.85 8.96
CA PRO A 29 -5.09 -2.15 8.96
C PRO A 29 -4.78 -3.43 8.16
N LEU A 30 -3.91 -3.33 7.16
CA LEU A 30 -3.57 -4.43 6.25
C LEU A 30 -3.02 -5.66 7.00
N LEU A 31 -2.19 -5.43 8.03
CA LEU A 31 -1.66 -6.48 8.91
C LEU A 31 -2.75 -7.34 9.57
N THR A 32 -3.90 -6.76 9.87
CA THR A 32 -5.01 -7.47 10.53
C THR A 32 -5.90 -8.24 9.55
N GLN A 33 -5.70 -8.01 8.25
CA GLN A 33 -6.53 -8.55 7.16
C GLN A 33 -5.85 -9.68 6.40
N GLY A 34 -4.76 -10.24 6.95
CA GLY A 34 -4.01 -11.32 6.31
C GLY A 34 -2.93 -10.83 5.33
N VAL A 35 -2.57 -9.55 5.37
CA VAL A 35 -1.40 -9.03 4.66
C VAL A 35 -0.19 -9.16 5.57
N ASP A 36 0.74 -10.05 5.22
CA ASP A 36 1.97 -10.22 5.98
C ASP A 36 2.89 -9.00 5.88
N SER A 37 3.73 -8.79 6.90
CA SER A 37 4.76 -7.74 6.91
C SER A 37 5.70 -7.82 5.70
N LEU A 38 5.94 -9.01 5.16
CA LEU A 38 6.73 -9.20 3.95
C LEU A 38 6.01 -8.65 2.71
N ALA A 39 4.71 -8.92 2.57
CA ALA A 39 3.90 -8.38 1.48
C ALA A 39 3.85 -6.85 1.55
N LEU A 40 3.71 -6.27 2.75
CA LEU A 40 3.79 -4.83 2.95
C LEU A 40 5.15 -4.25 2.57
N THR A 41 6.24 -4.92 2.93
CA THR A 41 7.59 -4.47 2.59
C THR A 41 7.81 -4.51 1.07
N SER A 42 7.41 -5.60 0.42
CA SER A 42 7.47 -5.74 -1.05
C SER A 42 6.63 -4.69 -1.76
N LEU A 43 5.42 -4.42 -1.25
CA LEU A 43 4.56 -3.36 -1.75
C LEU A 43 5.21 -1.99 -1.59
N ALA A 44 5.75 -1.67 -0.41
CA ALA A 44 6.43 -0.41 -0.16
C ALA A 44 7.61 -0.21 -1.12
N VAL A 45 8.36 -1.27 -1.43
CA VAL A 45 9.44 -1.21 -2.45
C VAL A 45 8.89 -1.00 -3.85
N ALA A 46 7.79 -1.68 -4.22
CA ALA A 46 7.15 -1.50 -5.52
C ALA A 46 6.62 -0.08 -5.70
N LEU A 47 5.93 0.47 -4.69
CA LEU A 47 5.42 1.84 -4.67
C LEU A 47 6.52 2.89 -4.78
N GLN A 48 7.61 2.72 -4.02
CA GLN A 48 8.76 3.63 -4.10
C GLN A 48 9.40 3.62 -5.50
N ARG A 49 9.46 2.45 -6.17
CA ARG A 49 9.96 2.35 -7.54
C ARG A 49 9.01 2.95 -8.57
N GLU A 50 7.73 2.60 -8.49
CA GLU A 50 6.70 3.03 -9.44
C GLU A 50 6.47 4.55 -9.38
N PHE A 51 6.37 5.09 -8.16
CA PHE A 51 6.07 6.50 -7.93
C PHE A 51 7.31 7.37 -7.66
N SER A 52 8.52 6.77 -7.65
CA SER A 52 9.79 7.45 -7.30
C SER A 52 9.69 8.27 -6.00
N ILE A 53 9.03 7.70 -4.99
CA ILE A 53 8.88 8.31 -3.66
C ILE A 53 9.86 7.69 -2.66
N GLU A 54 10.22 8.45 -1.62
CA GLU A 54 10.94 7.93 -0.46
C GLU A 54 9.96 7.70 0.69
N LEU A 55 9.95 6.48 1.23
CA LEU A 55 9.08 6.07 2.33
C LEU A 55 9.93 5.91 3.60
N THR A 56 9.81 6.84 4.54
CA THR A 56 10.61 6.81 5.76
C THR A 56 10.00 5.85 6.79
N ILE A 57 10.79 5.47 7.81
CA ILE A 57 10.29 4.62 8.91
C ILE A 57 9.11 5.30 9.63
N ALA A 58 9.12 6.63 9.75
CA ALA A 58 8.03 7.38 10.36
C ALA A 58 6.74 7.24 9.53
N ASP A 59 6.85 7.34 8.20
CA ASP A 59 5.73 7.14 7.29
C ASP A 59 5.22 5.71 7.40
N ALA A 60 6.10 4.70 7.36
CA ALA A 60 5.73 3.29 7.49
C ALA A 60 4.95 2.96 8.79
N ILE A 61 5.18 3.70 9.89
CA ILE A 61 4.43 3.53 11.14
C ILE A 61 3.01 4.09 11.04
N THR A 62 2.85 5.19 10.29
CA THR A 62 1.55 5.85 10.04
C THR A 62 0.73 5.14 8.97
N LEU A 63 1.40 4.55 7.97
CA LEU A 63 0.81 3.85 6.84
C LEU A 63 0.33 2.45 7.24
N ARG A 64 -0.89 2.37 7.79
CA ARG A 64 -1.50 1.10 8.22
C ARG A 64 -2.54 0.58 7.25
N THR A 65 -3.21 1.48 6.52
CA THR A 65 -4.34 1.17 5.64
C THR A 65 -3.99 1.45 4.18
N VAL A 66 -4.76 0.90 3.24
CA VAL A 66 -4.57 1.23 1.81
C VAL A 66 -4.85 2.72 1.58
N ASN A 67 -5.85 3.26 2.28
CA ASN A 67 -6.24 4.66 2.13
C ASN A 67 -5.12 5.62 2.61
N ASP A 68 -4.46 5.29 3.72
CA ASP A 68 -3.27 6.03 4.19
C ASP A 68 -2.16 6.01 3.14
N ILE A 69 -1.89 4.83 2.56
CA ILE A 69 -0.86 4.67 1.52
C ILE A 69 -1.18 5.55 0.31
N VAL A 70 -2.42 5.50 -0.17
CA VAL A 70 -2.89 6.33 -1.29
C VAL A 70 -2.76 7.82 -0.96
N CYS A 71 -3.19 8.25 0.23
CA CYS A 71 -3.12 9.64 0.65
C CYS A 71 -1.68 10.14 0.73
N PHE A 72 -0.78 9.32 1.26
CA PHE A 72 0.65 9.63 1.36
C PHE A 72 1.31 9.73 -0.01
N ILE A 73 1.05 8.76 -0.90
CA ILE A 73 1.59 8.79 -2.26
C ILE A 73 1.10 10.07 -2.95
N ASN A 74 -0.21 10.35 -2.94
CA ASN A 74 -0.74 11.57 -3.53
C ASN A 74 -0.10 12.84 -2.95
N SER A 75 0.22 12.89 -1.66
CA SER A 75 0.94 14.02 -1.06
C SER A 75 2.38 14.17 -1.55
N LYS A 76 2.97 13.14 -2.15
CA LYS A 76 4.37 13.12 -2.65
C LYS A 76 4.47 13.26 -4.17
N VAL A 77 3.50 12.73 -4.93
CA VAL A 77 3.46 12.82 -6.41
C VAL A 77 2.66 14.04 -6.93
N GLN A 78 2.34 14.99 -6.03
CA GLN A 78 1.69 16.26 -6.35
C GLN A 78 2.59 17.21 -7.15
#